data_AF-A0A2P8H7E2-F1
#
_entry.id   AF-A0A2P8H7E2-F1
#
_cell.length_a   1.000
_cell.length_b   1.000
_cell.length_c   1.000
_cell.angle_alpha   90.00
_cell.angle_beta   90.00
_cell.angle_gamma   90.00
#
_symmetry.space_group_name_H-M   'P 1'
#
loop_
_entity.id
_entity.type
_entity.pdbx_description
1 polymer ?
#
loop_
_entity_poly.entity_id
_entity_poly.type
_entity_poly.pdbx_seq_one_letter_code
_entity_poly.pdbx_strand_id
1 'polypeptide(L)' 'MSSEHIHVKFWVEELNEYGIKMGPNGEALDSMDYYDLRAFLLQQKLRRDLEPKASPWF' A
#
# COMPACT_ATOMS: atom_id res chain seq x y z
N MET A 1 -17.84 10.40 11.36
CA MET A 1 -16.73 9.57 10.84
C MET A 1 -15.48 10.43 10.85
N SER A 2 -14.41 10.02 11.54
CA SER A 2 -13.16 10.79 11.55
C SER A 2 -12.48 10.68 10.18
N SER A 3 -11.79 11.74 9.74
CA SER A 3 -11.07 11.79 8.45
C SER A 3 -10.12 10.60 8.26
N GLU A 4 -9.56 10.09 9.35
CA GLU A 4 -8.62 8.96 9.37
C GLU A 4 -9.25 7.69 8.79
N HIS A 5 -10.52 7.39 9.11
CA HIS A 5 -11.20 6.20 8.59
C HIS A 5 -11.39 6.24 7.07
N ILE A 6 -11.54 7.44 6.49
CA ILE A 6 -11.68 7.62 5.04
C ILE A 6 -10.36 7.26 4.33
N HIS A 7 -9.23 7.71 4.90
CA HIS A 7 -7.90 7.41 4.35
C HIS A 7 -7.53 5.94 4.47
N VAL A 8 -7.83 5.30 5.60
CA VAL A 8 -7.56 3.85 5.80
C VAL A 8 -8.27 3.03 4.73
N LYS A 9 -9.56 3.27 4.51
CA LYS A 9 -10.31 2.53 3.49
C LYS A 9 -9.73 2.71 2.09
N PHE A 10 -9.40 3.96 1.72
CA PHE A 10 -8.79 4.27 0.43
C PHE A 10 -7.43 3.57 0.25
N TRP A 11 -6.58 3.53 1.29
CA TRP A 11 -5.29 2.86 1.22
C TRP A 11 -5.41 1.34 1.13
N VAL A 12 -6.37 0.75 1.84
CA VAL A 12 -6.67 -0.68 1.73
C VAL A 12 -7.15 -1.02 0.31
N GLU A 13 -8.01 -0.19 -0.29
CA GLU A 13 -8.44 -0.36 -1.69
C GLU A 13 -7.24 -0.28 -2.66
N GLU A 14 -6.38 0.73 -2.51
CA GLU A 14 -5.20 0.91 -3.37
C GLU A 14 -4.19 -0.24 -3.25
N LEU A 15 -3.94 -0.75 -2.04
CA LEU A 15 -3.10 -1.94 -1.83
C LEU A 15 -3.70 -3.20 -2.43
N ASN A 16 -5.03 -3.37 -2.35
CA ASN A 16 -5.72 -4.49 -2.98
C ASN A 16 -5.63 -4.42 -4.52
N GLU A 17 -5.68 -3.24 -5.12
CA GLU A 17 -5.44 -3.06 -6.56
C GLU A 17 -4.01 -3.45 -6.96
N TYR A 18 -3.05 -3.29 -6.05
CA TYR A 18 -1.68 -3.77 -6.24
C TYR A 18 -1.52 -5.28 -6.02
N GLY A 19 -2.61 -6.00 -5.73
CA GLY A 19 -2.61 -7.44 -5.44
C GLY A 19 -2.13 -7.78 -4.01
N ILE A 20 -1.96 -6.78 -3.15
CA ILE A 20 -1.49 -6.93 -1.78
C ILE A 20 -2.70 -7.05 -0.86
N LYS A 21 -2.90 -8.25 -0.31
CA LYS A 21 -4.07 -8.56 0.55
C LYS A 21 -3.71 -8.67 2.03
N MET A 22 -2.42 -8.73 2.35
CA MET A 22 -1.91 -8.93 3.69
C MET A 22 -0.78 -7.95 3.95
N GLY A 23 -0.67 -7.52 5.20
CA GLY A 23 0.44 -6.74 5.71
C GLY A 23 1.73 -7.57 5.76
N PRO A 24 2.86 -6.91 6.05
CA PRO A 24 4.18 -7.55 6.07
C PRO A 24 4.31 -8.67 7.10
N ASN A 25 3.53 -8.64 8.19
CA ASN A 25 3.54 -9.68 9.21
C ASN A 25 2.42 -10.74 9.03
N GLY A 26 1.69 -10.70 7.91
CA GLY A 26 0.56 -11.59 7.66
C GLY A 26 -0.75 -11.13 8.31
N GLU A 27 -0.80 -9.93 8.90
CA GLU A 27 -2.04 -9.32 9.37
C GLU A 27 -2.90 -8.82 8.20
N ALA A 28 -4.20 -8.67 8.43
CA ALA A 28 -5.10 -8.09 7.45
C ALA A 28 -4.90 -6.57 7.39
N LEU A 29 -4.98 -5.98 6.20
CA LEU A 29 -4.67 -4.55 6.00
C LEU A 29 -5.62 -3.60 6.77
N ASP A 30 -6.83 -4.04 7.04
CA ASP A 30 -7.84 -3.35 7.84
C ASP A 30 -7.57 -3.40 9.35
N SER A 31 -6.73 -4.35 9.79
CA SER A 31 -6.29 -4.49 11.18
C SER A 31 -4.99 -3.75 11.49
N MET A 32 -4.32 -3.18 10.47
CA MET A 32 -3.08 -2.41 10.65
C MET A 32 -3.37 -1.03 11.26
N ASP A 33 -2.40 -0.53 12.03
CA ASP A 33 -2.46 0.85 12.53
C ASP A 33 -2.39 1.86 11.38
N TYR A 34 -2.99 3.04 11.60
CA TYR A 34 -3.08 4.11 10.60
C TYR A 34 -1.71 4.48 10.02
N TYR A 35 -0.70 4.66 10.88
CA TYR A 35 0.62 5.09 10.44
C TYR A 35 1.39 3.97 9.75
N ASP A 36 1.20 2.72 10.20
CA ASP A 36 1.83 1.55 9.60
C ASP A 36 1.27 1.28 8.21
N LEU A 37 -0.05 1.36 8.03
CA LEU A 37 -0.70 1.21 6.74
C LEU A 37 -0.22 2.29 5.75
N ARG A 38 -0.09 3.54 6.23
CA ARG A 38 0.43 4.64 5.41
C ARG A 38 1.87 4.40 4.97
N ALA A 39 2.75 4.00 5.90
CA ALA A 39 4.15 3.72 5.60
C ALA A 39 4.28 2.55 4.62
N PHE A 40 3.46 1.50 4.80
CA PHE A 40 3.43 0.35 3.92
C PHE A 40 2.99 0.70 2.51
N LEU A 41 1.91 1.48 2.35
CA LEU A 41 1.48 2.00 1.06
C LEU A 41 2.60 2.77 0.35
N LEU A 42 3.28 3.66 1.07
CA LEU A 42 4.39 4.45 0.52
C LEU A 42 5.54 3.55 0.05
N GLN A 43 5.89 2.53 0.84
CA GLN A 43 6.93 1.56 0.44
C GLN A 43 6.57 0.81 -0.84
N GLN A 44 5.30 0.40 -1.00
CA GLN A 44 4.86 -0.32 -2.20
C GLN A 44 4.86 0.59 -3.43
N LYS A 45 4.45 1.86 -3.29
CA LYS A 45 4.56 2.86 -4.36
C LYS A 45 6.00 3.06 -4.79
N LEU A 46 6.91 3.27 -3.83
CA LEU A 46 8.34 3.44 -4.12
C LEU A 46 8.93 2.20 -4.80
N ARG A 47 8.59 0.99 -4.36
CA ARG A 47 9.04 -0.25 -5.00
C ARG A 47 8.62 -0.34 -6.45
N ARG A 48 7.38 0.04 -6.76
CA ARG A 48 6.83 0.01 -8.12
C ARG A 48 7.38 1.12 -9.01
N ASP A 49 7.69 2.29 -8.45
CA ASP A 49 8.39 3.36 -9.17
C ASP A 49 9.86 3.00 -9.45
N LEU A 50 10.47 2.23 -8.54
CA LEU A 50 11.83 1.72 -8.67
C LEU A 50 11.94 0.43 -9.49
N GLU A 51 10.85 -0.31 -9.69
CA GLU A 51 10.82 -1.38 -10.68
C GLU A 51 11.24 -0.73 -12.00
N PRO A 52 12.42 -1.09 -12.54
CA PRO A 52 12.84 -0.51 -13.80
C PRO A 52 11.78 -0.92 -14.79
N LYS A 53 10.93 0.04 -15.19
CA LYS A 53 10.16 -0.09 -16.42
C LYS A 53 11.21 -0.39 -17.45
N ALA A 54 11.35 -1.67 -17.80
CA ALA A 54 12.39 -2.17 -18.68
C ALA A 54 12.33 -1.28 -19.91
N SER A 55 13.24 -0.29 -19.95
CA SER A 55 13.24 0.67 -21.02
C SER A 55 13.69 -0.16 -22.20
N PRO A 56 12.97 -0.16 -23.32
CA PRO A 56 13.40 -0.89 -24.51
C PRO A 56 14.79 -0.45 -25.03
N TRP A 57 15.37 0.58 -24.40
CA TRP A 57 16.59 1.27 -24.76
C TRP A 57 17.74 1.11 -23.73
N PHE A 58 17.57 0.32 -22.66
CA PHE A 58 18.64 -0.07 -21.74
C PHE A 58 18.69 -1.59 -21.52
#